data_AF-A0A938N8W5-F1
#
_entry.id   AF-A0A938N8W5-F1
#
_cell.length_a   1.000
_cell.length_b   1.000
_cell.length_c   1.000
_cell.angle_alpha   90.00
_cell.angle_beta   90.00
_cell.angle_gamma   90.00
#
_symmetry.space_group_name_H-M   'P 1'
#
loop_
_entity.id
_entity.type
_entity.pdbx_description
1 polymer ?
#
loop_
_entity_poly.entity_id
_entity_poly.type
_entity_poly.pdbx_seq_one_letter_code
_entity_poly.pdbx_strand_id
1 'polypeptide(L)'
;MNEASPQQGKWWIGLFLAIAVLVAIRASIGEGMGRAYVQTDSTSYSSATGDDGRVMWTAVADGTAGSVTIERVLFASAGEYRAAEAATPGQQAIRISWDRTLGLWLAAFFTLAIFSFLMGDNPAYKFTESIVIGVSAGYWMVVGFWAMLVPKLVAQLAPSMVKAWCMPNLDVSAFNPVALIPLGLGIMLLSQLTPLGRHIGRWPLAFVIGTFAGLKMISHVESDIIEQARATMIPLVAFGDDGSFAPWDSVRNILIVGGVLCTLAYFVFSVEHKGAVGRAARVGVWFLMITFGSAFGFTVMGRIALLAARFEFLFIDWLWLIDPKGQRMVATVSAIAGSCSAILNAI
;
A
#
# COMPACT_ATOMS: atom_id res chain seq x y z
N MET A 1 -9.43 3.89 -33.84
CA MET A 1 -10.27 2.69 -34.01
C MET A 1 -9.53 1.79 -34.98
N ASN A 2 -8.65 0.91 -34.47
CA ASN A 2 -8.00 -0.12 -35.28
C ASN A 2 -8.80 -1.40 -35.10
N GLU A 3 -9.23 -1.98 -36.20
CA GLU A 3 -9.97 -3.22 -36.26
C GLU A 3 -9.17 -4.33 -35.56
N ALA A 4 -9.77 -4.92 -34.53
CA ALA A 4 -9.23 -6.11 -33.88
C ALA A 4 -9.17 -7.22 -34.93
N SER A 5 -7.97 -7.72 -35.23
CA SER A 5 -7.81 -8.78 -36.23
C SER A 5 -8.61 -10.03 -35.80
N PRO A 6 -9.18 -10.81 -36.73
CA PRO A 6 -10.02 -11.97 -36.42
C PRO A 6 -9.31 -13.08 -35.61
N GLN A 7 -7.99 -13.01 -35.46
CA GLN A 7 -7.22 -13.86 -34.53
C GLN A 7 -7.37 -13.44 -33.06
N GLN A 8 -7.58 -12.15 -32.76
CA GLN A 8 -7.69 -11.65 -31.39
C GLN A 8 -8.97 -12.12 -30.68
N GLY A 9 -10.10 -12.24 -31.40
CA GLY A 9 -11.36 -12.75 -30.85
C GLY A 9 -11.31 -14.23 -30.45
N LYS A 10 -10.56 -15.04 -31.20
CA LYS A 10 -10.38 -16.48 -30.92
C LYS A 10 -9.55 -16.74 -29.67
N TRP A 11 -8.64 -15.83 -29.32
CA TRP A 11 -7.81 -15.97 -28.13
C TRP A 11 -8.55 -15.61 -26.84
N TRP A 12 -9.46 -14.63 -26.88
CA TRP A 12 -10.38 -14.39 -25.77
C TRP A 12 -11.26 -15.59 -25.49
N ILE A 13 -11.73 -16.28 -26.53
CA ILE A 13 -12.41 -17.55 -26.34
C ILE A 13 -11.48 -18.53 -25.64
N GLY A 14 -10.20 -18.64 -26.03
CA GLY A 14 -9.22 -19.48 -25.35
C GLY A 14 -8.97 -19.13 -23.88
N LEU A 15 -8.78 -17.85 -23.54
CA LEU A 15 -8.56 -17.40 -22.16
C LEU A 15 -9.82 -17.53 -21.31
N PHE A 16 -10.98 -17.10 -21.82
CA PHE A 16 -12.26 -17.32 -21.14
C PHE A 16 -12.58 -18.79 -21.01
N LEU A 17 -12.22 -19.64 -21.98
CA LEU A 17 -12.42 -21.07 -21.92
C LEU A 17 -11.43 -21.71 -20.95
N ALA A 18 -10.19 -21.25 -20.85
CA ALA A 18 -9.25 -21.70 -19.82
C ALA A 18 -9.71 -21.27 -18.41
N ILE A 19 -10.14 -20.02 -18.24
CA ILE A 19 -10.73 -19.52 -16.99
C ILE A 19 -12.01 -20.28 -16.68
N ALA A 20 -12.92 -20.45 -17.64
CA ALA A 20 -14.16 -21.16 -17.47
C ALA A 20 -13.93 -22.65 -17.18
N VAL A 21 -12.91 -23.28 -17.78
CA VAL A 21 -12.50 -24.65 -17.49
C VAL A 21 -11.90 -24.74 -16.09
N LEU A 22 -11.02 -23.82 -15.68
CA LEU A 22 -10.49 -23.78 -14.32
C LEU A 22 -11.59 -23.54 -13.28
N VAL A 23 -12.51 -22.62 -13.57
CA VAL A 23 -13.69 -22.32 -12.76
C VAL A 23 -14.65 -23.50 -12.75
N ALA A 24 -14.88 -24.19 -13.86
CA ALA A 24 -15.77 -25.36 -13.93
C ALA A 24 -15.18 -26.58 -13.23
N ILE A 25 -13.88 -26.85 -13.42
CA ILE A 25 -13.14 -27.91 -12.72
C ILE A 25 -13.15 -27.65 -11.21
N ARG A 26 -12.98 -26.40 -10.78
CA ARG A 26 -12.98 -26.10 -9.34
C ARG A 26 -14.39 -26.01 -8.75
N ALA A 27 -15.36 -25.53 -9.52
CA ALA A 27 -16.79 -25.59 -9.15
C ALA A 27 -17.29 -27.03 -8.97
N SER A 28 -16.76 -27.99 -9.73
CA SER A 28 -17.10 -29.42 -9.58
C SER A 28 -16.37 -30.12 -8.44
N ILE A 29 -15.27 -29.55 -7.93
CA ILE A 29 -14.51 -30.09 -6.78
C ILE A 29 -14.99 -29.49 -5.44
N GLY A 30 -15.97 -28.59 -5.47
CA GLY A 30 -16.88 -28.39 -4.34
C GLY A 30 -16.24 -27.82 -3.07
N GLU A 31 -15.64 -26.62 -3.16
CA GLU A 31 -15.48 -25.72 -2.01
C GLU A 31 -15.64 -24.27 -2.48
N GLY A 32 -16.54 -23.51 -1.84
CA GLY A 32 -17.00 -22.18 -2.30
C GLY A 32 -15.89 -21.23 -2.75
N MET A 33 -15.76 -21.03 -4.05
CA MET A 33 -14.72 -20.19 -4.66
C MET A 33 -14.98 -18.70 -4.44
N GLY A 34 -13.92 -17.95 -4.16
CA GLY A 34 -13.93 -16.48 -4.21
C GLY A 34 -15.01 -15.81 -3.35
N ARG A 35 -15.45 -16.46 -2.27
CA ARG A 35 -16.40 -15.90 -1.31
C ARG A 35 -15.65 -15.31 -0.12
N ALA A 36 -15.98 -14.07 0.20
CA ALA A 36 -15.46 -13.42 1.39
C ALA A 36 -16.40 -13.71 2.58
N TYR A 37 -15.87 -14.35 3.61
CA TYR A 37 -16.59 -14.60 4.86
C TYR A 37 -16.24 -13.54 5.87
N VAL A 38 -17.25 -13.16 6.65
CA VAL A 38 -17.16 -12.04 7.58
C VAL A 38 -17.83 -12.42 8.88
N GLN A 39 -17.15 -12.12 9.98
CA GLN A 39 -17.68 -12.24 11.34
C GLN A 39 -18.03 -10.86 11.88
N THR A 40 -19.22 -10.71 12.44
CA THR A 40 -19.59 -9.50 13.19
C THR A 40 -19.21 -9.69 14.65
N ASP A 41 -18.34 -8.82 15.15
CA ASP A 41 -17.93 -8.75 16.54
C ASP A 41 -18.49 -7.45 17.14
N SER A 42 -19.36 -7.56 18.14
CA SER A 42 -19.97 -6.41 18.82
C SER A 42 -19.23 -6.14 20.11
N THR A 43 -18.63 -4.95 20.24
CA THR A 43 -18.03 -4.50 21.50
C THR A 43 -18.75 -3.25 21.98
N SER A 44 -19.28 -3.30 23.19
CA SER A 44 -19.98 -2.19 23.83
C SER A 44 -19.03 -1.36 24.68
N TYR A 45 -19.10 -0.03 24.57
CA TYR A 45 -18.25 0.92 25.29
C TYR A 45 -19.08 1.86 26.15
N SER A 46 -18.67 2.10 27.40
CA SER A 46 -19.24 3.16 28.24
C SER A 46 -18.26 4.33 28.35
N SER A 47 -18.77 5.55 28.35
CA SER A 47 -17.98 6.73 28.65
C SER A 47 -18.07 7.09 30.13
N ALA A 48 -16.92 7.36 30.75
CA ALA A 48 -16.83 7.94 32.07
C ALA A 48 -15.92 9.18 32.01
N THR A 49 -16.35 10.28 32.64
CA THR A 49 -15.54 11.49 32.78
C THR A 49 -14.72 11.37 34.06
N GLY A 50 -13.39 11.32 33.94
CA GLY A 50 -12.50 11.35 35.10
C GLY A 50 -12.43 12.75 35.73
N ASP A 51 -11.93 12.83 36.96
CA ASP A 51 -11.82 14.09 37.73
C ASP A 51 -10.99 15.18 37.02
N ASP A 52 -10.13 14.80 36.07
CA ASP A 52 -9.35 15.70 35.20
C ASP A 52 -10.17 16.30 34.03
N GLY A 53 -11.48 16.04 33.95
CA GLY A 53 -12.37 16.50 32.88
C GLY A 53 -12.21 15.74 31.55
N ARG A 54 -11.38 14.69 31.52
CA ARG A 54 -11.17 13.84 30.33
C ARG A 54 -12.19 12.71 30.26
N VAL A 55 -12.78 12.51 29.08
CA VAL A 55 -13.71 11.39 28.82
C VAL A 55 -12.90 10.15 28.44
N MET A 56 -13.00 9.10 29.24
CA MET A 56 -12.41 7.79 28.98
C MET A 56 -13.50 6.81 28.54
N TRP A 57 -13.23 6.07 27.47
CA TRP A 57 -14.10 5.02 26.97
C TRP A 57 -13.55 3.67 27.40
N THR A 58 -14.36 2.89 28.12
CA THR A 58 -14.01 1.54 28.58
C THR A 58 -14.93 0.53 27.91
N ALA A 59 -14.39 -0.63 27.53
CA ALA A 59 -15.21 -1.73 27.03
C ALA A 59 -16.02 -2.32 28.20
N VAL A 60 -17.32 -2.51 28.00
CA VAL A 60 -18.27 -3.00 29.00
C VAL A 60 -19.08 -4.16 28.41
N ALA A 61 -19.59 -5.03 29.29
CA ALA A 61 -20.48 -6.11 28.91
C ALA A 61 -21.72 -5.60 28.14
N ASP A 62 -22.16 -6.42 27.20
CA ASP A 62 -23.28 -6.11 26.30
C ASP A 62 -24.58 -5.89 27.09
N GLY A 63 -25.32 -4.83 26.75
CA GLY A 63 -26.58 -4.47 27.41
C GLY A 63 -26.47 -3.51 28.61
N THR A 64 -25.30 -2.91 28.86
CA THR A 64 -25.15 -1.90 29.92
C THR A 64 -25.84 -0.58 29.52
N ALA A 65 -26.69 -0.03 30.39
CA ALA A 65 -27.41 1.21 30.12
C ALA A 65 -26.44 2.39 29.89
N GLY A 66 -26.61 3.11 28.78
CA GLY A 66 -25.73 4.22 28.38
C GLY A 66 -24.45 3.79 27.65
N SER A 67 -24.29 2.50 27.30
CA SER A 67 -23.20 2.03 26.45
C SER A 67 -23.47 2.24 24.96
N VAL A 68 -22.40 2.50 24.20
CA VAL A 68 -22.39 2.59 22.74
C VAL A 68 -21.81 1.29 22.19
N THR A 69 -22.62 0.52 21.47
CA THR A 69 -22.19 -0.71 20.80
C THR A 69 -21.57 -0.39 19.46
N ILE A 70 -20.33 -0.84 19.26
CA ILE A 70 -19.64 -0.74 17.98
C ILE A 70 -19.57 -2.14 17.38
N GLU A 71 -20.20 -2.32 16.22
CA GLU A 71 -20.08 -3.54 15.43
C GLU A 71 -18.85 -3.44 14.52
N ARG A 72 -17.94 -4.41 14.67
CA ARG A 72 -16.76 -4.57 13.83
C ARG A 72 -16.94 -5.78 12.91
N VAL A 73 -16.58 -5.57 11.66
CA VAL A 73 -16.80 -6.53 10.57
C VAL A 73 -15.44 -7.12 10.19
N LEU A 74 -15.08 -8.24 10.80
CA LEU A 74 -13.78 -8.90 10.69
C LEU A 74 -13.79 -9.95 9.56
N PHE A 75 -12.63 -10.18 8.93
CA PHE A 75 -12.49 -11.26 7.96
C PHE A 75 -12.52 -12.60 8.69
N ALA A 76 -13.40 -13.50 8.26
CA ALA A 76 -13.42 -14.89 8.70
C ALA A 76 -12.89 -15.78 7.58
N SER A 77 -12.25 -16.88 7.97
CA SER A 77 -11.83 -17.93 7.05
C SER A 77 -13.01 -18.82 6.67
N ALA A 78 -12.87 -19.52 5.54
CA ALA A 78 -13.85 -20.49 5.09
C ALA A 78 -14.05 -21.64 6.10
N GLY A 79 -12.96 -22.05 6.78
CA GLY A 79 -13.00 -23.09 7.80
C GLY A 79 -13.79 -22.66 9.03
N GLU A 80 -13.67 -21.41 9.48
CA GLU A 80 -14.45 -20.87 10.59
C GLU A 80 -15.94 -20.81 10.27
N TYR A 81 -16.31 -20.41 9.05
CA TYR A 81 -17.71 -20.45 8.61
C TYR A 81 -18.28 -21.87 8.67
N ARG A 82 -17.55 -22.87 8.16
CA ARG A 82 -18.03 -24.26 8.18
C ARG A 82 -18.06 -24.87 9.57
N ALA A 83 -17.08 -24.54 10.43
CA ALA A 83 -17.09 -24.97 11.81
C ALA A 83 -18.29 -24.39 12.57
N ALA A 84 -18.62 -23.12 12.31
CA ALA A 84 -19.81 -22.46 12.86
C ALA A 84 -21.11 -23.06 12.31
N GLU A 85 -21.20 -23.31 11.00
CA GLU A 85 -22.36 -23.93 10.36
C GLU A 85 -22.58 -25.40 10.80
N ALA A 86 -21.50 -26.15 11.02
CA ALA A 86 -21.55 -27.50 11.57
C ALA A 86 -21.96 -27.51 13.05
N ALA A 87 -21.58 -26.50 13.82
CA ALA A 87 -21.97 -26.35 15.23
C ALA A 87 -23.41 -25.84 15.39
N THR A 88 -23.87 -24.93 14.52
CA THR A 88 -25.23 -24.37 14.54
C THR A 88 -25.72 -24.14 13.09
N PRO A 89 -26.58 -25.01 12.56
CA PRO A 89 -27.14 -24.84 11.23
C PRO A 89 -27.92 -23.52 11.12
N GLY A 90 -27.54 -22.66 10.18
CA GLY A 90 -28.21 -21.36 9.94
C GLY A 90 -27.70 -20.17 10.78
N GLN A 91 -26.53 -20.28 11.41
CA GLN A 91 -25.94 -19.20 12.21
C GLN A 91 -25.64 -17.93 11.37
N GLN A 92 -26.02 -16.75 11.88
CA GLN A 92 -25.77 -15.46 11.21
C GLN A 92 -24.45 -14.76 11.65
N ALA A 93 -23.72 -15.35 12.60
CA ALA A 93 -22.49 -14.76 13.15
C ALA A 93 -21.36 -14.67 12.13
N ILE A 94 -21.23 -15.68 11.25
CA ILE A 94 -20.33 -15.65 10.11
C ILE A 94 -21.17 -15.71 8.84
N ARG A 95 -21.11 -14.67 8.02
CA ARG A 95 -21.92 -14.55 6.80
C ARG A 95 -21.05 -14.31 5.57
N ILE A 96 -21.59 -14.65 4.41
CA ILE A 96 -20.99 -14.29 3.12
C ILE A 96 -21.25 -12.80 2.89
N SER A 97 -20.17 -12.05 2.66
CA SER A 97 -20.21 -10.63 2.34
C SER A 97 -20.24 -10.47 0.82
N TRP A 98 -21.41 -10.14 0.26
CA TRP A 98 -21.59 -10.01 -1.19
C TRP A 98 -20.77 -8.86 -1.79
N ASP A 99 -20.69 -7.73 -1.11
CA ASP A 99 -19.85 -6.59 -1.44
C ASP A 99 -18.36 -6.97 -1.60
N ARG A 100 -17.80 -7.70 -0.64
CA ARG A 100 -16.39 -8.13 -0.65
C ARG A 100 -16.15 -9.24 -1.67
N THR A 101 -17.11 -10.14 -1.83
CA THR A 101 -17.09 -11.18 -2.88
C THR A 101 -17.05 -10.53 -4.26
N LEU A 102 -17.94 -9.58 -4.54
CA LEU A 102 -17.93 -8.80 -5.78
C LEU A 102 -16.61 -8.05 -5.98
N GLY A 103 -16.09 -7.41 -4.92
CA GLY A 103 -14.79 -6.74 -4.96
C GLY A 103 -13.64 -7.68 -5.30
N LEU A 104 -13.63 -8.90 -4.76
CA LEU A 104 -12.61 -9.92 -5.02
C LEU A 104 -12.68 -10.44 -6.47
N TRP A 105 -13.88 -10.69 -6.99
CA TRP A 105 -14.07 -11.03 -8.40
C TRP A 105 -13.69 -9.90 -9.36
N LEU A 106 -14.03 -8.66 -9.01
CA LEU A 106 -13.65 -7.48 -9.77
C LEU A 106 -12.12 -7.28 -9.78
N ALA A 107 -11.46 -7.47 -8.63
CA ALA A 107 -10.01 -7.42 -8.51
C ALA A 107 -9.32 -8.54 -9.31
N ALA A 108 -9.87 -9.75 -9.32
CA ALA A 108 -9.37 -10.84 -10.15
C ALA A 108 -9.51 -10.52 -11.65
N PHE A 109 -10.66 -10.00 -12.07
CA PHE A 109 -10.89 -9.55 -13.44
C PHE A 109 -9.86 -8.49 -13.87
N PHE A 110 -9.65 -7.44 -13.08
CA PHE A 110 -8.68 -6.40 -13.41
C PHE A 110 -7.24 -6.91 -13.42
N THR A 111 -6.87 -7.81 -12.51
CA THR A 111 -5.54 -8.42 -12.48
C THR A 111 -5.28 -9.23 -13.76
N LEU A 112 -6.24 -10.05 -14.18
CA LEU A 112 -6.17 -10.81 -15.43
C LEU A 112 -6.18 -9.91 -16.67
N ALA A 113 -6.98 -8.83 -16.65
CA ALA A 113 -7.02 -7.86 -17.74
C ALA A 113 -5.68 -7.14 -17.92
N ILE A 114 -4.95 -6.84 -16.84
CA ILE A 114 -3.59 -6.30 -16.90
C ILE A 114 -2.61 -7.34 -17.45
N PHE A 115 -2.68 -8.60 -16.99
CA PHE A 115 -1.83 -9.67 -17.52
C PHE A 115 -2.05 -9.95 -19.01
N SER A 116 -3.21 -9.60 -19.56
CA SER A 116 -3.45 -9.68 -20.99
C SER A 116 -2.46 -8.86 -21.83
N PHE A 117 -1.79 -7.84 -21.26
CA PHE A 117 -0.74 -7.10 -21.94
C PHE A 117 0.39 -8.00 -22.47
N LEU A 118 0.71 -9.09 -21.77
CA LEU A 118 1.78 -10.01 -22.15
C LEU A 118 1.54 -10.66 -23.53
N MET A 119 0.28 -10.68 -23.98
CA MET A 119 -0.16 -11.26 -25.25
C MET A 119 -0.40 -10.20 -26.35
N GLY A 120 -0.11 -8.93 -26.08
CA GLY A 120 -0.25 -7.80 -27.03
C GLY A 120 -1.39 -6.83 -26.71
N ASP A 121 -1.75 -6.00 -27.70
CA ASP A 121 -2.74 -4.92 -27.58
C ASP A 121 -4.19 -5.46 -27.53
N ASN A 122 -4.80 -5.44 -26.34
CA ASN A 122 -6.18 -5.92 -26.11
C ASN A 122 -7.11 -4.80 -25.60
N PRO A 123 -8.38 -4.70 -26.08
CA PRO A 123 -9.40 -3.80 -25.53
C PRO A 123 -9.55 -3.82 -24.00
N ALA A 124 -9.53 -4.99 -23.33
CA ALA A 124 -9.69 -5.03 -21.87
C ALA A 124 -8.48 -4.47 -21.12
N TYR A 125 -7.27 -4.65 -21.66
CA TYR A 125 -6.08 -4.01 -21.13
C TYR A 125 -6.22 -2.48 -21.23
N LYS A 126 -6.59 -1.95 -22.41
CA LYS A 126 -6.78 -0.50 -22.62
C LYS A 126 -7.88 0.10 -21.75
N PHE A 127 -8.96 -0.65 -21.51
CA PHE A 127 -10.03 -0.27 -20.58
C PHE A 127 -9.55 -0.25 -19.12
N THR A 128 -8.79 -1.26 -18.72
CA THR A 128 -8.24 -1.32 -17.35
C THR A 128 -7.21 -0.24 -17.11
N GLU A 129 -6.34 0.02 -18.09
CA GLU A 129 -5.35 1.09 -18.05
C GLU A 129 -6.02 2.46 -17.89
N SER A 130 -7.05 2.77 -18.67
CA SER A 130 -7.77 4.04 -18.56
C SER A 130 -8.51 4.18 -17.22
N ILE A 131 -9.07 3.10 -16.68
CA ILE A 131 -9.66 3.09 -15.34
C ILE A 131 -8.60 3.35 -14.27
N VAL A 132 -7.45 2.67 -14.31
CA VAL A 132 -6.39 2.84 -13.32
C VAL A 132 -5.88 4.29 -13.32
N ILE A 133 -5.67 4.87 -14.49
CA ILE A 133 -5.24 6.27 -14.63
C ILE A 133 -6.36 7.22 -14.14
N GLY A 134 -7.61 6.97 -14.49
CA GLY A 134 -8.75 7.79 -14.07
C GLY A 134 -8.99 7.76 -12.56
N VAL A 135 -8.97 6.57 -11.96
CA VAL A 135 -9.16 6.37 -10.51
C VAL A 135 -7.99 6.96 -9.72
N SER A 136 -6.75 6.80 -10.18
CA SER A 136 -5.60 7.41 -9.52
C SER A 136 -5.64 8.94 -9.57
N ALA A 137 -5.98 9.53 -10.72
CA ALA A 137 -6.18 10.97 -10.85
C ALA A 137 -7.35 11.46 -9.96
N GLY A 138 -8.47 10.74 -9.95
CA GLY A 138 -9.62 11.06 -9.11
C GLY A 138 -9.31 10.97 -7.61
N TYR A 139 -8.59 9.94 -7.18
CA TYR A 139 -8.14 9.79 -5.80
C TYR A 139 -7.29 10.97 -5.35
N TRP A 140 -6.27 11.34 -6.14
CA TRP A 140 -5.42 12.50 -5.84
C TRP A 140 -6.20 13.81 -5.81
N MET A 141 -7.21 13.97 -6.68
CA MET A 141 -8.09 15.14 -6.66
C MET A 141 -8.90 15.21 -5.35
N VAL A 142 -9.51 14.10 -4.92
CA VAL A 142 -10.30 14.05 -3.68
C VAL A 142 -9.41 14.26 -2.45
N VAL A 143 -8.25 13.62 -2.40
CA VAL A 143 -7.27 13.81 -1.33
C VAL A 143 -6.78 15.25 -1.31
N GLY A 144 -6.42 15.83 -2.46
CA GLY A 144 -6.02 17.23 -2.55
C GLY A 144 -7.12 18.18 -2.08
N PHE A 145 -8.38 17.90 -2.42
CA PHE A 145 -9.52 18.69 -1.98
C PHE A 145 -9.69 18.66 -0.47
N TRP A 146 -9.75 17.47 0.14
CA TRP A 146 -10.04 17.34 1.58
C TRP A 146 -8.82 17.56 2.49
N ALA A 147 -7.62 17.19 2.05
CA ALA A 147 -6.40 17.31 2.86
C ALA A 147 -5.68 18.66 2.66
N MET A 148 -5.85 19.32 1.52
CA MET A 148 -5.14 20.57 1.21
C MET A 148 -6.13 21.73 1.03
N LEU A 149 -7.06 21.65 0.07
CA LEU A 149 -7.90 22.79 -0.30
C LEU A 149 -8.81 23.23 0.86
N VAL A 150 -9.56 22.30 1.45
CA VAL A 150 -10.49 22.60 2.55
C VAL A 150 -9.74 23.17 3.78
N PRO A 151 -8.73 22.50 4.36
CA PRO A 151 -8.08 22.98 5.58
C PRO A 151 -7.09 24.13 5.38
N LYS A 152 -6.40 24.23 4.23
CA LYS A 152 -5.38 25.29 4.03
C LYS A 152 -5.92 26.54 3.35
N LEU A 153 -6.97 26.43 2.54
CA LEU A 153 -7.55 27.56 1.82
C LEU A 153 -8.93 27.94 2.38
N VAL A 154 -9.90 27.02 2.31
CA VAL A 154 -11.31 27.34 2.65
C VAL A 154 -11.46 27.64 4.14
N ALA A 155 -10.76 26.91 5.01
CA ALA A 155 -10.79 27.14 6.45
C ALA A 155 -10.25 28.52 6.85
N GLN A 156 -9.28 29.07 6.11
CA GLN A 156 -8.74 30.41 6.36
C GLN A 156 -9.67 31.52 5.83
N LEU A 157 -10.46 31.22 4.79
CA LEU A 157 -11.35 32.18 4.13
C LEU A 157 -12.77 32.20 4.75
N ALA A 158 -13.26 31.07 5.25
CA ALA A 158 -14.59 30.92 5.84
C ALA A 158 -14.57 29.95 7.04
N PRO A 159 -13.90 30.32 8.15
CA PRO A 159 -13.69 29.44 9.30
C PRO A 159 -15.00 28.99 9.95
N SER A 160 -16.01 29.86 10.02
CA SER A 160 -17.33 29.53 10.59
C SER A 160 -18.08 28.45 9.81
N MET A 161 -18.02 28.49 8.47
CA MET A 161 -18.66 27.50 7.60
C MET A 161 -17.92 26.16 7.66
N VAL A 162 -16.58 26.18 7.59
CA VAL A 162 -15.79 24.93 7.64
C VAL A 162 -15.91 24.26 9.01
N LYS A 163 -15.96 25.03 10.09
CA LYS A 163 -16.15 24.49 11.45
C LYS A 163 -17.51 23.82 11.62
N ALA A 164 -18.56 24.38 11.02
CA ALA A 164 -19.91 23.81 11.10
C ALA A 164 -20.11 22.56 10.23
N TRP A 165 -19.49 22.50 9.04
CA TRP A 165 -19.82 21.47 8.04
C TRP A 165 -18.73 20.42 7.81
N CYS A 166 -17.46 20.74 8.03
CA CYS A 166 -16.34 19.90 7.58
C CYS A 166 -15.39 19.49 8.71
N MET A 167 -15.05 20.40 9.63
CA MET A 167 -14.01 20.20 10.65
C MET A 167 -14.39 20.87 11.98
N PRO A 168 -15.10 20.16 12.88
CA PRO A 168 -15.57 20.74 14.15
C PRO A 168 -14.43 21.22 15.07
N ASN A 169 -13.25 20.59 14.97
CA ASN A 169 -12.06 20.85 15.78
C ASN A 169 -11.08 21.86 15.14
N LEU A 170 -11.58 22.81 14.35
CA LEU A 170 -10.72 23.82 13.72
C LEU A 170 -10.33 24.91 14.73
N ASP A 171 -9.03 25.10 14.96
CA ASP A 171 -8.47 26.13 15.85
C ASP A 171 -8.53 27.55 15.26
N VAL A 172 -8.73 27.68 13.95
CA VAL A 172 -8.76 28.97 13.25
C VAL A 172 -10.15 29.59 13.40
N SER A 173 -10.25 30.65 14.20
CA SER A 173 -11.50 31.34 14.51
C SER A 173 -11.79 32.59 13.67
N ALA A 174 -10.76 33.13 12.98
CA ALA A 174 -10.84 34.40 12.28
C ALA A 174 -10.41 34.29 10.81
N PHE A 175 -10.99 35.18 9.99
CA PHE A 175 -10.64 35.34 8.57
C PHE A 175 -9.17 35.74 8.43
N ASN A 176 -8.41 34.99 7.63
CA ASN A 176 -7.02 35.34 7.30
C ASN A 176 -6.94 35.89 5.86
N PRO A 177 -6.67 37.20 5.69
CA PRO A 177 -6.61 37.82 4.35
C PRO A 177 -5.44 37.30 3.50
N VAL A 178 -4.40 36.71 4.11
CA VAL A 178 -3.27 36.13 3.36
C VAL A 178 -3.72 34.96 2.48
N ALA A 179 -4.82 34.28 2.84
CA ALA A 179 -5.42 33.19 2.06
C ALA A 179 -6.00 33.66 0.69
N LEU A 180 -6.15 34.96 0.47
CA LEU A 180 -6.57 35.50 -0.83
C LEU A 180 -5.50 35.32 -1.90
N ILE A 181 -4.22 35.30 -1.52
CA ILE A 181 -3.11 35.09 -2.45
C ILE A 181 -3.17 33.68 -3.08
N PRO A 182 -3.21 32.57 -2.29
CA PRO A 182 -3.36 31.24 -2.86
C PRO A 182 -4.72 31.03 -3.55
N LEU A 183 -5.78 31.72 -3.13
CA LEU A 183 -7.07 31.72 -3.85
C LEU A 183 -6.92 32.32 -5.25
N GLY A 184 -6.32 33.51 -5.35
CA GLY A 184 -6.06 34.18 -6.62
C GLY A 184 -5.19 33.32 -7.55
N LEU A 185 -4.10 32.76 -7.02
CA LEU A 185 -3.25 31.83 -7.78
C LEU A 185 -4.00 30.56 -8.20
N GLY A 186 -4.90 30.04 -7.35
CA GLY A 186 -5.75 28.88 -7.66
C GLY A 186 -6.74 29.17 -8.79
N ILE A 187 -7.40 30.32 -8.77
CA ILE A 187 -8.31 30.75 -9.85
C ILE A 187 -7.54 30.97 -11.16
N MET A 188 -6.35 31.58 -11.09
CA MET A 188 -5.47 31.71 -12.26
C MET A 188 -5.07 30.34 -12.83
N LEU A 189 -4.90 29.32 -11.98
CA LEU A 189 -4.60 27.96 -12.43
C LEU A 189 -5.79 27.32 -13.16
N LEU A 190 -7.03 27.58 -12.71
CA LEU A 190 -8.25 27.11 -13.41
C LEU A 190 -8.38 27.68 -14.83
N SER A 191 -7.86 28.89 -15.09
CA SER A 191 -7.86 29.49 -16.43
C SER A 191 -7.12 28.64 -17.49
N GLN A 192 -6.23 27.74 -17.05
CA GLN A 192 -5.50 26.80 -17.90
C GLN A 192 -6.39 25.77 -18.61
N LEU A 193 -7.58 25.49 -18.07
CA LEU A 193 -8.56 24.59 -18.69
C LEU A 193 -9.14 25.15 -20.00
N THR A 194 -9.04 26.47 -20.20
CA THR A 194 -9.47 27.13 -21.43
C THR A 194 -8.26 27.45 -22.33
N PRO A 195 -8.38 27.31 -23.67
CA PRO A 195 -7.29 27.61 -24.58
C PRO A 195 -6.88 29.10 -24.57
N LEU A 196 -7.81 30.01 -24.23
CA LEU A 196 -7.62 31.47 -24.23
C LEU A 196 -6.93 31.98 -22.94
N GLY A 197 -7.16 31.34 -21.80
CA GLY A 197 -6.62 31.76 -20.49
C GLY A 197 -5.23 31.24 -20.16
N ARG A 198 -4.63 30.39 -21.02
CA ARG A 198 -3.41 29.63 -20.70
C ARG A 198 -2.19 30.49 -20.32
N HIS A 199 -2.11 31.74 -20.77
CA HIS A 199 -1.02 32.65 -20.41
C HIS A 199 -1.08 33.09 -18.94
N ILE A 200 -2.29 33.26 -18.38
CA ILE A 200 -2.51 33.66 -16.99
C ILE A 200 -2.13 32.51 -16.04
N GLY A 201 -2.46 31.28 -16.42
CA GLY A 201 -2.09 30.07 -15.67
C GLY A 201 -0.57 29.79 -15.57
N ARG A 202 0.28 30.46 -16.36
CA ARG A 202 1.75 30.28 -16.29
C ARG A 202 2.36 30.88 -15.02
N TRP A 203 1.77 31.93 -14.46
CA TRP A 203 2.30 32.60 -13.28
C TRP A 203 2.24 31.71 -12.01
N PRO A 204 1.09 31.09 -11.67
CA PRO A 204 1.05 30.09 -10.60
C PRO A 204 2.03 28.93 -10.84
N LEU A 205 2.17 28.46 -12.09
CA LEU A 205 3.09 27.37 -12.40
C LEU A 205 4.56 27.75 -12.17
N ALA A 206 4.96 28.96 -12.56
CA ALA A 206 6.30 29.49 -12.29
C ALA A 206 6.57 29.59 -10.78
N PHE A 207 5.57 30.07 -10.01
CA PHE A 207 5.66 30.13 -8.56
C PHE A 207 5.81 28.74 -7.92
N VAL A 208 5.01 27.76 -8.36
CA VAL A 208 5.08 26.37 -7.91
C VAL A 208 6.47 25.79 -8.22
N ILE A 209 6.92 25.88 -9.48
CA ILE A 209 8.24 25.34 -9.89
C ILE A 209 9.38 26.00 -9.09
N GLY A 210 9.38 27.32 -8.94
CA GLY A 210 10.40 28.05 -8.18
C GLY A 210 10.43 27.64 -6.71
N THR A 211 9.26 27.49 -6.08
CA THR A 211 9.15 27.04 -4.69
C THR A 211 9.64 25.61 -4.52
N PHE A 212 9.19 24.69 -5.37
CA PHE A 212 9.63 23.30 -5.31
C PHE A 212 11.12 23.15 -5.58
N ALA A 213 11.67 23.87 -6.56
CA ALA A 213 13.11 23.88 -6.85
C ALA A 213 13.92 24.42 -5.65
N GLY A 214 13.49 25.53 -5.04
CA GLY A 214 14.14 26.10 -3.86
C GLY A 214 14.13 25.16 -2.65
N LEU A 215 12.96 24.58 -2.31
CA LEU A 215 12.83 23.61 -1.23
C LEU A 215 13.67 22.35 -1.49
N LYS A 216 13.62 21.82 -2.71
CA LYS A 216 14.44 20.65 -3.09
C LYS A 216 15.92 20.97 -3.03
N MET A 217 16.38 22.15 -3.47
CA MET A 217 17.79 22.52 -3.39
C MET A 217 18.29 22.46 -1.95
N ILE A 218 17.57 23.09 -1.01
CA ILE A 218 17.94 23.05 0.43
C ILE A 218 17.87 21.61 0.96
N SER A 219 16.79 20.88 0.65
CA SER A 219 16.58 19.51 1.14
C SER A 219 17.66 18.53 0.67
N HIS A 220 18.10 18.61 -0.60
CA HIS A 220 19.16 17.73 -1.10
C HIS A 220 20.52 18.13 -0.52
N VAL A 221 20.80 19.42 -0.30
CA VAL A 221 22.07 19.82 0.35
C VAL A 221 22.12 19.29 1.78
N GLU A 222 21.04 19.48 2.55
CA GLU A 222 20.98 19.00 3.93
C GLU A 222 20.98 17.47 4.03
N SER A 223 20.14 16.79 3.25
CA SER A 223 19.99 15.33 3.31
C SER A 223 21.14 14.59 2.61
N ASP A 224 21.56 15.03 1.43
CA ASP A 224 22.53 14.25 0.64
C ASP A 224 23.96 14.65 0.94
N ILE A 225 24.25 15.91 1.29
CA ILE A 225 25.65 16.32 1.56
C ILE A 225 25.92 16.28 3.05
N ILE A 226 25.12 16.99 3.85
CA ILE A 226 25.39 17.14 5.29
C ILE A 226 25.12 15.82 6.03
N GLU A 227 23.94 15.23 5.86
CA GLU A 227 23.59 14.01 6.59
C GLU A 227 24.42 12.79 6.12
N GLN A 228 24.75 12.69 4.82
CA GLN A 228 25.67 11.62 4.37
C GLN A 228 27.08 11.82 4.92
N ALA A 229 27.61 13.05 4.96
CA ALA A 229 28.90 13.32 5.58
C ALA A 229 28.87 12.98 7.08
N ARG A 230 27.81 13.38 7.79
CA ARG A 230 27.58 13.03 9.19
C ARG A 230 27.50 11.52 9.41
N ALA A 231 26.79 10.79 8.56
CA ALA A 231 26.68 9.34 8.63
C ALA A 231 28.03 8.61 8.44
N THR A 232 29.03 9.27 7.87
CA THR A 232 30.40 8.74 7.75
C THR A 232 31.32 9.13 8.90
N MET A 233 30.93 10.07 9.77
CA MET A 233 31.68 10.47 10.97
C MET A 233 31.35 9.55 12.17
N ILE A 234 31.51 8.25 11.98
CA ILE A 234 31.25 7.21 12.98
C ILE A 234 32.56 6.69 13.59
N PRO A 235 32.56 6.27 14.88
CA PRO A 235 33.76 5.72 15.49
C PRO A 235 34.15 4.41 14.81
N LEU A 236 35.42 4.32 14.37
CA LEU A 236 35.97 3.13 13.70
C LEU A 236 35.97 1.90 14.62
N VAL A 237 36.16 2.12 15.92
CA VAL A 237 36.10 1.11 16.97
C VAL A 237 34.84 1.38 17.78
N ALA A 238 33.87 0.47 17.69
CA ALA A 238 32.61 0.54 18.41
C ALA A 238 32.71 -0.23 19.73
N PHE A 239 32.22 0.40 20.79
CA PHE A 239 31.99 -0.22 22.09
C PHE A 239 30.48 -0.29 22.31
N GLY A 240 29.99 -1.42 22.82
CA GLY A 240 28.59 -1.56 23.20
C GLY A 240 28.25 -0.71 24.42
N ASP A 241 26.96 -0.58 24.73
CA ASP A 241 26.47 0.22 25.86
C ASP A 241 27.06 -0.21 27.21
N ASP A 242 27.50 -1.48 27.32
CA ASP A 242 28.17 -2.05 28.49
C ASP A 242 29.69 -1.77 28.55
N GLY A 243 30.22 -0.96 27.63
CA GLY A 243 31.67 -0.69 27.51
C GLY A 243 32.49 -1.85 26.94
N SER A 244 31.84 -2.95 26.54
CA SER A 244 32.47 -4.09 25.89
C SER A 244 32.80 -3.79 24.43
N PHE A 245 33.87 -4.39 23.91
CA PHE A 245 34.23 -4.25 22.50
C PHE A 245 33.19 -4.94 21.62
N ALA A 246 32.59 -4.19 20.68
CA ALA A 246 31.62 -4.70 19.72
C ALA A 246 32.33 -4.98 18.37
N PRO A 247 32.76 -6.23 18.10
CA PRO A 247 33.55 -6.54 16.91
C PRO A 247 32.77 -6.32 15.62
N TRP A 248 31.48 -6.68 15.61
CA TRP A 248 30.66 -6.59 14.40
C TRP A 248 30.37 -5.14 14.00
N ASP A 249 30.01 -4.29 14.96
CA ASP A 249 29.78 -2.87 14.70
C ASP A 249 31.07 -2.15 14.27
N SER A 250 32.21 -2.52 14.85
CA SER A 250 33.52 -2.00 14.44
C SER A 250 33.84 -2.35 12.99
N VAL A 251 33.63 -3.62 12.59
CA VAL A 251 33.82 -4.05 11.19
C VAL A 251 32.88 -3.31 10.24
N ARG A 252 31.61 -3.14 10.61
CA ARG A 252 30.64 -2.36 9.82
C ARG A 252 31.12 -0.92 9.63
N ASN A 253 31.54 -0.26 10.70
CA ASN A 253 31.95 1.15 10.66
C ASN A 253 33.22 1.34 9.82
N ILE A 254 34.21 0.44 9.97
CA ILE A 254 35.43 0.43 9.14
C ILE A 254 35.10 0.21 7.67
N LEU A 255 34.17 -0.70 7.37
CA LEU A 255 33.76 -1.00 5.99
C LEU A 255 33.05 0.20 5.34
N ILE A 256 32.19 0.91 6.09
CA ILE A 256 31.52 2.13 5.62
C ILE A 256 32.55 3.23 5.35
N VAL A 257 33.37 3.59 6.34
CA VAL A 257 34.36 4.67 6.21
C VAL A 257 35.40 4.33 5.12
N GLY A 258 35.92 3.11 5.14
CA GLY A 258 36.88 2.63 4.14
C GLY A 258 36.28 2.59 2.73
N GLY A 259 35.04 2.12 2.59
CA GLY A 259 34.33 2.10 1.31
C GLY A 259 34.12 3.50 0.73
N VAL A 260 33.73 4.47 1.56
CA VAL A 260 33.56 5.88 1.15
C VAL A 260 34.89 6.49 0.73
N LEU A 261 35.96 6.32 1.52
CA LEU A 261 37.29 6.84 1.18
C LEU A 261 37.83 6.23 -0.12
N CYS A 262 37.67 4.92 -0.31
CA CYS A 262 38.09 4.25 -1.56
C CYS A 262 37.29 4.73 -2.76
N THR A 263 35.99 4.97 -2.59
CA THR A 263 35.09 5.46 -3.64
C THR A 263 35.40 6.92 -4.00
N LEU A 264 35.67 7.77 -3.00
CA LEU A 264 36.14 9.14 -3.23
C LEU A 264 37.49 9.13 -3.95
N ALA A 265 38.44 8.28 -3.55
CA ALA A 265 39.73 8.15 -4.25
C ALA A 265 39.57 7.74 -5.73
N TYR A 266 38.53 7.00 -6.08
CA TYR A 266 38.21 6.68 -7.47
C TYR A 266 37.69 7.90 -8.25
N PHE A 267 36.78 8.71 -7.68
CA PHE A 267 36.17 9.86 -8.35
C PHE A 267 37.00 11.15 -8.29
N VAL A 268 38.02 11.22 -7.44
CA VAL A 268 38.95 12.36 -7.40
C VAL A 268 39.84 12.29 -8.65
N PHE A 269 39.43 13.01 -9.69
CA PHE A 269 40.17 13.10 -10.96
C PHE A 269 41.43 13.96 -10.87
N SER A 270 41.60 14.75 -9.79
CA SER A 270 42.74 15.66 -9.61
C SER A 270 44.02 14.99 -9.12
N VAL A 271 43.98 13.70 -8.76
CA VAL A 271 45.15 12.94 -8.26
C VAL A 271 45.48 11.84 -9.24
N GLU A 272 46.75 11.73 -9.65
CA GLU A 272 47.18 10.61 -10.49
C GLU A 272 47.00 9.27 -9.75
N HIS A 273 46.21 8.36 -10.33
CA HIS A 273 45.92 7.02 -9.78
C HIS A 273 47.11 6.04 -9.83
N LYS A 274 48.29 6.44 -9.34
CA LYS A 274 49.50 5.62 -9.24
C LYS A 274 49.72 5.11 -7.81
N GLY A 275 50.37 3.95 -7.66
CA GLY A 275 50.79 3.42 -6.36
C GLY A 275 49.65 2.99 -5.41
N ALA A 276 49.65 3.49 -4.18
CA ALA A 276 48.66 3.13 -3.15
C ALA A 276 47.26 3.71 -3.44
N VAL A 277 47.19 4.94 -3.96
CA VAL A 277 45.92 5.59 -4.34
C VAL A 277 45.24 4.84 -5.48
N GLY A 278 46.01 4.36 -6.47
CA GLY A 278 45.48 3.52 -7.55
C GLY A 278 44.90 2.18 -7.06
N ARG A 279 45.50 1.57 -6.02
CA ARG A 279 44.96 0.35 -5.39
C ARG A 279 43.68 0.63 -4.60
N ALA A 280 43.64 1.71 -3.83
CA ALA A 280 42.45 2.14 -3.09
C ALA A 280 41.30 2.48 -4.04
N ALA A 281 41.57 3.20 -5.12
CA ALA A 281 40.58 3.50 -6.17
C ALA A 281 40.04 2.23 -6.84
N ARG A 282 40.90 1.22 -7.08
CA ARG A 282 40.44 -0.08 -7.59
C ARG A 282 39.47 -0.76 -6.62
N VAL A 283 39.75 -0.75 -5.31
CA VAL A 283 38.80 -1.24 -4.29
C VAL A 283 37.50 -0.43 -4.33
N GLY A 284 37.58 0.89 -4.51
CA GLY A 284 36.42 1.76 -4.71
C GLY A 284 35.53 1.34 -5.88
N VAL A 285 36.12 0.89 -7.00
CA VAL A 285 35.35 0.33 -8.14
C VAL A 285 34.56 -0.90 -7.73
N TRP A 286 35.14 -1.80 -6.92
CA TRP A 286 34.40 -2.98 -6.44
C TRP A 286 33.23 -2.58 -5.55
N PHE A 287 33.43 -1.61 -4.64
CA PHE A 287 32.35 -1.04 -3.83
C PHE A 287 31.23 -0.47 -4.72
N LEU A 288 31.58 0.30 -5.75
CA LEU A 288 30.61 0.85 -6.71
C LEU A 288 29.85 -0.23 -7.49
N MET A 289 30.54 -1.27 -7.95
CA MET A 289 29.89 -2.37 -8.68
C MET A 289 28.91 -3.14 -7.76
N ILE A 290 29.27 -3.34 -6.49
CA ILE A 290 28.39 -3.99 -5.51
C ILE A 290 27.17 -3.12 -5.20
N THR A 291 27.35 -1.83 -4.94
CA THR A 291 26.23 -0.93 -4.59
C THR A 291 25.28 -0.73 -5.77
N PHE A 292 25.81 -0.49 -6.98
CA PHE A 292 24.98 -0.40 -8.18
C PHE A 292 24.31 -1.74 -8.53
N GLY A 293 25.02 -2.86 -8.36
CA GLY A 293 24.46 -4.20 -8.56
C GLY A 293 23.32 -4.48 -7.58
N SER A 294 23.48 -4.12 -6.30
CA SER A 294 22.43 -4.23 -5.29
C SER A 294 21.23 -3.33 -5.60
N ALA A 295 21.46 -2.09 -6.01
CA ALA A 295 20.38 -1.16 -6.38
C ALA A 295 19.58 -1.68 -7.58
N PHE A 296 20.26 -2.18 -8.62
CA PHE A 296 19.60 -2.84 -9.74
C PHE A 296 18.81 -4.07 -9.29
N GLY A 297 19.43 -4.95 -8.49
CA GLY A 297 18.80 -6.15 -7.94
C GLY A 297 17.53 -5.85 -7.14
N PHE A 298 17.55 -4.79 -6.32
CA PHE A 298 16.38 -4.34 -5.55
C PHE A 298 15.21 -3.95 -6.45
N THR A 299 15.46 -3.23 -7.56
CA THR A 299 14.39 -2.87 -8.51
C THR A 299 13.80 -4.08 -9.22
N VAL A 300 14.62 -5.07 -9.58
CA VAL A 300 14.17 -6.32 -10.22
C VAL A 300 13.35 -7.14 -9.23
N MET A 301 13.85 -7.32 -8.01
CA MET A 301 13.15 -8.02 -6.93
C MET A 301 11.80 -7.36 -6.63
N GLY A 302 11.74 -6.03 -6.57
CA GLY A 302 10.50 -5.30 -6.34
C GLY A 302 9.43 -5.60 -7.41
N ARG A 303 9.82 -5.64 -8.69
CA ARG A 303 8.89 -5.97 -9.79
C ARG A 303 8.42 -7.43 -9.74
N ILE A 304 9.33 -8.36 -9.46
CA ILE A 304 8.99 -9.80 -9.32
C ILE A 304 8.10 -10.02 -8.09
N ALA A 305 8.36 -9.35 -6.98
CA ALA A 305 7.56 -9.44 -5.76
C ALA A 305 6.13 -8.91 -5.99
N LEU A 306 5.97 -7.79 -6.71
CA LEU A 306 4.65 -7.30 -7.10
C LEU A 306 3.90 -8.28 -7.99
N LEU A 307 4.59 -8.92 -8.94
CA LEU A 307 4.03 -9.96 -9.80
C LEU A 307 3.61 -11.20 -8.99
N ALA A 308 4.48 -11.67 -8.10
CA ALA A 308 4.23 -12.80 -7.20
C ALA A 308 3.02 -12.53 -6.31
N ALA A 309 2.92 -11.33 -5.72
CA ALA A 309 1.76 -10.93 -4.91
C ALA A 309 0.44 -10.96 -5.70
N ARG A 310 0.47 -10.66 -7.01
CA ARG A 310 -0.72 -10.80 -7.87
C ARG A 310 -1.07 -12.26 -8.15
N PHE A 311 -0.07 -13.14 -8.33
CA PHE A 311 -0.30 -14.58 -8.46
C PHE A 311 -0.80 -15.21 -7.16
N GLU A 312 -0.24 -14.83 -6.02
CA GLU A 312 -0.72 -15.23 -4.69
C GLU A 312 -2.19 -14.83 -4.52
N PHE A 313 -2.55 -13.59 -4.84
CA PHE A 313 -3.96 -13.17 -4.81
C PHE A 313 -4.86 -14.04 -5.71
N LEU A 314 -4.45 -14.32 -6.96
CA LEU A 314 -5.25 -15.14 -7.86
C LEU A 314 -5.38 -16.60 -7.41
N PHE A 315 -4.31 -17.22 -6.92
CA PHE A 315 -4.30 -18.63 -6.55
C PHE A 315 -4.77 -18.88 -5.13
N ILE A 316 -4.46 -18.01 -4.19
CA ILE A 316 -4.81 -18.17 -2.78
C ILE A 316 -6.16 -17.53 -2.50
N ASP A 317 -6.37 -16.25 -2.82
CA ASP A 317 -7.57 -15.52 -2.39
C ASP A 317 -8.77 -15.72 -3.33
N TRP A 318 -8.52 -15.80 -4.64
CA TRP A 318 -9.59 -15.96 -5.63
C TRP A 318 -9.92 -17.42 -5.97
N LEU A 319 -8.95 -18.18 -6.52
CA LEU A 319 -9.17 -19.54 -7.01
C LEU A 319 -9.09 -20.60 -5.89
N TRP A 320 -8.52 -20.25 -4.74
CA TRP A 320 -8.33 -21.15 -3.60
C TRP A 320 -7.65 -22.47 -3.99
N LEU A 321 -6.65 -22.38 -4.88
CA LEU A 321 -5.86 -23.49 -5.37
C LEU A 321 -4.78 -23.90 -4.35
N ILE A 322 -4.28 -22.93 -3.58
CA ILE A 322 -3.21 -23.12 -2.59
C ILE A 322 -3.74 -22.59 -1.25
N ASP A 323 -3.70 -23.41 -0.21
CA ASP A 323 -4.00 -23.00 1.18
C ASP A 323 -2.73 -23.18 2.05
N PRO A 324 -1.86 -22.16 2.11
CA PRO A 324 -0.64 -22.26 2.89
C PRO A 324 -0.88 -22.18 4.41
N LYS A 325 -2.06 -21.74 4.86
CA LYS A 325 -2.38 -21.55 6.28
C LYS A 325 -3.22 -22.69 6.86
N GLY A 326 -3.67 -23.64 6.04
CA GLY A 326 -4.55 -24.74 6.46
C GLY A 326 -5.90 -24.28 7.01
N GLN A 327 -6.27 -23.01 6.81
CA GLN A 327 -7.47 -22.40 7.38
C GLN A 327 -8.75 -22.82 6.66
N ARG A 328 -8.64 -23.58 5.55
CA ARG A 328 -9.77 -24.08 4.76
C ARG A 328 -9.97 -25.59 4.95
N MET A 329 -8.93 -26.31 5.40
CA MET A 329 -8.94 -27.74 5.68
C MET A 329 -9.17 -28.05 7.17
N VAL A 330 -10.36 -27.78 7.73
CA VAL A 330 -10.66 -28.14 9.12
C VAL A 330 -11.69 -29.27 9.26
N ALA A 331 -12.38 -29.70 8.20
CA ALA A 331 -13.58 -30.54 8.40
C ALA A 331 -13.54 -31.99 7.90
N THR A 332 -12.49 -32.48 7.24
CA THR A 332 -12.51 -33.89 6.77
C THR A 332 -11.92 -34.86 7.79
N VAL A 333 -10.87 -34.49 8.53
CA VAL A 333 -10.23 -35.40 9.50
C VAL A 333 -11.03 -35.52 10.81
N SER A 334 -11.66 -34.44 11.27
CA SER A 334 -12.51 -34.47 12.48
C SER A 334 -13.81 -35.26 12.26
N ALA A 335 -14.44 -35.15 11.09
CA ALA A 335 -15.66 -35.89 10.76
C ALA A 335 -15.41 -37.41 10.63
N ILE A 336 -14.25 -37.82 10.09
CA ILE A 336 -13.85 -39.24 10.00
C ILE A 336 -13.45 -39.78 11.38
N ALA A 337 -12.78 -38.98 12.22
CA ALA A 337 -12.44 -39.40 13.58
C ALA A 337 -13.67 -39.58 14.48
N GLY A 338 -14.67 -38.69 14.37
CA GLY A 338 -15.94 -38.79 15.10
C GLY A 338 -16.80 -39.99 14.68
N SER A 339 -16.86 -40.29 13.37
CA SER A 339 -17.59 -41.45 12.86
C SER A 339 -16.88 -42.78 13.15
N CYS A 340 -15.54 -42.80 13.20
CA CYS A 340 -14.79 -43.99 13.62
C CYS A 340 -14.97 -44.31 15.12
N SER A 341 -15.02 -43.28 15.97
CA SER A 341 -15.35 -43.39 17.41
C SER A 341 -16.76 -43.92 17.66
N ALA A 342 -17.75 -43.46 16.88
CA ALA A 342 -19.13 -43.93 16.98
C ALA A 342 -19.31 -45.40 16.55
N ILE A 343 -18.54 -45.86 15.56
CA ILE A 343 -18.56 -47.27 15.10
C ILE A 343 -17.83 -48.18 16.11
N LEU A 344 -16.73 -47.72 16.72
CA LEU A 344 -16.01 -48.47 17.75
C LEU A 344 -16.77 -48.62 19.07
N ASN A 345 -17.66 -47.68 19.41
CA ASN A 345 -18.55 -47.80 20.57
C ASN A 345 -19.85 -48.59 20.29
N ALA A 346 -20.10 -48.96 19.03
CA ALA A 346 -21.28 -49.73 18.61
C ALA A 346 -20.97 -51.21 18.34
N ILE A 347 -19.69 -51.63 18.48
CA ILE A 347 -19.21 -53.02 18.47
C ILE A 347 -18.88 -53.41 19.91
#